data_AF-A0A3D4V1H0-F1
#
_entry.id   AF-A0A3D4V1H0-F1
#
_cell.length_a   1.000
_cell.length_b   1.000
_cell.length_c   1.000
_cell.angle_alpha   90.00
_cell.angle_beta   90.00
_cell.angle_gamma   90.00
#
_symmetry.space_group_name_H-M   'P 1'
#
loop_
_entity.id
_entity.type
_entity.pdbx_description
1 polymer ?
#
loop_
_entity_poly.entity_id
_entity_poly.type
_entity_poly.pdbx_seq_one_letter_code
_entity_poly.pdbx_strand_id
1 'polypeptide(L)'
;MGADGLAMGQATTALQDNNWAIFSNPATITSNKKSVSFFSLRNYGFTELTDIAATGSIPTSIGTAAFGFHRYGGDLFNETRIRFGYANSWNNLKFGAVLNYNHISQASPYGSGGALGMDVGITTMLTRGLWLGAKATNLNQPSYDFAANEESLSRELAIGLSYNLDENALFLFDIVKDVRFPVAYRGGIEVKVVENLKGRVGVTTEPNTYSFGVGYEATLWEANLVFQRHETLGFSPGIGLNFFF
;
A
#
# COMPACT_ATOMS: atom_id res chain seq x y z
N MET A 1 1.89 -0.94 -0.82
CA MET A 1 3.16 -0.36 -1.31
C MET A 1 3.66 0.67 -0.31
N GLY A 2 4.91 1.09 -0.44
CA GLY A 2 5.57 1.97 0.53
C GLY A 2 6.51 1.18 1.45
N ALA A 3 7.71 1.72 1.66
CA ALA A 3 8.72 1.06 2.49
C ALA A 3 8.34 1.09 3.99
N ASP A 4 7.72 2.18 4.42
CA ASP A 4 7.11 2.37 5.73
C ASP A 4 6.04 1.30 6.04
N GLY A 5 5.02 1.19 5.18
CA GLY A 5 3.96 0.19 5.34
C GLY A 5 4.50 -1.24 5.26
N LEU A 6 5.44 -1.52 4.34
CA LEU A 6 6.06 -2.84 4.22
C LEU A 6 6.87 -3.23 5.46
N ALA A 7 7.59 -2.27 6.07
CA ALA A 7 8.34 -2.50 7.30
C ALA A 7 7.43 -2.88 8.48
N MET A 8 6.16 -2.48 8.43
CA MET A 8 5.11 -2.81 9.41
C MET A 8 4.20 -3.95 8.93
N GLY A 9 4.74 -4.88 8.14
CA GLY A 9 4.01 -6.08 7.70
C GLY A 9 2.88 -5.77 6.71
N GLN A 10 2.90 -4.62 6.04
CA GLN A 10 1.79 -4.14 5.19
C GLN A 10 0.45 -4.00 5.93
N ALA A 11 0.44 -3.91 7.26
CA ALA A 11 -0.74 -3.58 8.05
C ALA A 11 -1.07 -2.09 7.85
N THR A 12 -1.82 -1.77 6.79
CA THR A 12 -2.00 -0.40 6.28
C THR A 12 -3.47 -0.02 6.16
N THR A 13 -4.39 -0.93 6.46
CA THR A 13 -5.82 -0.73 6.24
C THR A 13 -6.38 0.43 7.08
N ALA A 14 -5.85 0.65 8.28
CA ALA A 14 -6.23 1.79 9.12
C ALA A 14 -5.10 2.81 9.35
N LEU A 15 -3.98 2.68 8.63
CA LEU A 15 -2.83 3.58 8.76
C LEU A 15 -3.21 4.98 8.24
N GLN A 16 -3.26 5.97 9.14
CA GLN A 16 -3.65 7.33 8.79
C GLN A 16 -2.53 8.09 8.09
N ASP A 17 -2.90 9.08 7.28
CA ASP A 17 -1.99 9.99 6.57
C ASP A 17 -0.87 9.26 5.79
N ASN A 18 -1.24 8.11 5.19
CA ASN A 18 -0.34 7.25 4.47
C ASN A 18 -0.10 7.79 3.05
N ASN A 19 1.14 8.14 2.71
CA ASN A 19 1.49 8.62 1.37
C ASN A 19 1.25 7.56 0.28
N TRP A 20 1.24 6.28 0.65
CA TRP A 20 0.98 5.13 -0.21
C TRP A 20 -0.46 4.63 -0.11
N ALA A 21 -1.37 5.41 0.49
CA ALA A 21 -2.79 5.07 0.67
C ALA A 21 -3.51 4.71 -0.63
N ILE A 22 -3.14 5.33 -1.76
CA ILE A 22 -3.75 5.02 -3.06
C ILE A 22 -3.55 3.55 -3.45
N PHE A 23 -2.49 2.90 -2.95
CA PHE A 23 -2.19 1.47 -3.15
C PHE A 23 -2.61 0.58 -1.97
N SER A 24 -3.25 1.13 -0.93
CA SER A 24 -3.69 0.41 0.25
C SER A 24 -5.16 0.72 0.56
N ASN A 25 -5.46 1.64 1.49
CA ASN A 25 -6.82 2.08 1.78
C ASN A 25 -7.05 3.51 1.23
N PRO A 26 -7.90 3.69 0.21
CA PRO A 26 -8.24 5.01 -0.34
C PRO A 26 -8.69 6.06 0.68
N ALA A 27 -9.33 5.64 1.78
CA ALA A 27 -9.81 6.58 2.80
C ALA A 27 -8.69 7.23 3.63
N THR A 28 -7.47 6.72 3.51
CA THR A 28 -6.30 7.18 4.27
C THR A 28 -5.35 8.05 3.45
N ILE A 29 -5.75 8.43 2.23
CA ILE A 29 -4.97 9.34 1.36
C ILE A 29 -4.65 10.63 2.11
N THR A 30 -3.36 10.97 2.16
CA THR A 30 -2.82 12.14 2.85
C THR A 30 -3.53 13.43 2.41
N SER A 31 -4.29 14.02 3.32
CA SER A 31 -5.10 15.23 3.07
C SER A 31 -4.46 16.54 3.57
N ASN A 32 -3.32 16.46 4.26
CA ASN A 32 -2.80 17.61 5.01
C ASN A 32 -1.80 18.46 4.22
N LYS A 33 -1.10 17.84 3.26
CA LYS A 33 -0.03 18.47 2.46
C LYS A 33 -0.03 17.89 1.06
N LYS A 34 0.52 18.63 0.10
CA LYS A 34 0.83 18.06 -1.21
C LYS A 34 2.02 17.11 -1.04
N SER A 35 1.97 15.96 -1.69
CA SER A 35 3.06 14.99 -1.57
C SER A 35 3.38 14.33 -2.90
N VAL A 36 4.64 13.92 -3.05
CA VAL A 36 5.10 13.02 -4.11
C VAL A 36 6.01 11.98 -3.46
N SER A 37 5.80 10.71 -3.77
CA SER A 37 6.54 9.60 -3.18
C SER A 37 7.01 8.62 -4.24
N PHE A 38 8.18 8.03 -4.02
CA PHE A 38 8.83 7.04 -4.89
C PHE A 38 9.21 5.81 -4.06
N PHE A 39 9.06 4.63 -4.65
CA PHE A 39 9.34 3.36 -3.98
C PHE A 39 9.98 2.39 -4.95
N SER A 40 10.94 1.62 -4.45
CA SER A 40 11.45 0.45 -5.13
C SER A 40 11.68 -0.69 -4.14
N LEU A 41 11.35 -1.90 -4.56
CA LEU A 41 11.60 -3.13 -3.82
C LEU A 41 12.14 -4.17 -4.80
N ARG A 42 13.24 -4.82 -4.43
CA ARG A 42 13.76 -5.95 -5.20
C ARG A 42 13.33 -7.24 -4.54
N ASN A 43 12.39 -7.98 -5.12
CA ASN A 43 11.91 -9.21 -4.50
C ASN A 43 12.98 -10.31 -4.57
N TYR A 44 13.34 -10.87 -3.41
CA TYR A 44 14.25 -12.01 -3.26
C TYR A 44 15.63 -11.83 -3.91
N GLY A 45 16.04 -10.57 -4.13
CA GLY A 45 17.31 -10.24 -4.79
C GLY A 45 17.31 -10.31 -6.33
N PHE A 46 16.20 -10.68 -6.97
CA PHE A 46 16.11 -10.76 -8.44
C PHE A 46 15.74 -9.42 -9.07
N THR A 47 16.50 -9.00 -10.08
CA THR A 47 16.25 -7.73 -10.78
C THR A 47 14.94 -7.79 -11.58
N GLU A 48 14.62 -8.97 -12.09
CA GLU A 48 13.43 -9.28 -12.89
C GLU A 48 12.14 -9.24 -12.05
N LEU A 49 12.25 -9.27 -10.71
CA LEU A 49 11.12 -9.22 -9.77
C LEU A 49 11.14 -7.90 -8.98
N THR A 50 11.47 -6.80 -9.65
CA THR A 50 11.50 -5.47 -9.03
C THR A 50 10.13 -4.82 -9.10
N ASP A 51 9.67 -4.31 -7.98
CA ASP A 51 8.59 -3.32 -7.91
C ASP A 51 9.19 -1.91 -7.98
N ILE A 52 8.63 -1.07 -8.82
CA ILE A 52 8.82 0.38 -8.79
C ILE A 52 7.48 1.06 -8.75
N ALA A 53 7.35 2.11 -7.94
CA ALA A 53 6.12 2.88 -7.85
C ALA A 53 6.39 4.36 -7.58
N ALA A 54 5.46 5.18 -8.03
CA ALA A 54 5.39 6.59 -7.71
C ALA A 54 3.94 6.98 -7.40
N THR A 55 3.74 7.91 -6.49
CA THR A 55 2.42 8.45 -6.17
C THR A 55 2.50 9.91 -5.80
N GLY A 56 1.42 10.64 -5.99
CA GLY A 56 1.28 11.98 -5.45
C GLY A 56 -0.14 12.27 -5.00
N SER A 57 -0.28 13.16 -4.02
CA SER A 57 -1.55 13.63 -3.50
C SER A 57 -1.61 15.16 -3.49
N ILE A 58 -2.80 15.70 -3.79
CA ILE A 58 -3.07 17.13 -3.81
C ILE A 58 -4.37 17.37 -3.03
N PRO A 59 -4.28 17.96 -1.82
CA PRO A 59 -5.44 18.45 -1.10
C PRO A 59 -6.11 19.61 -1.84
N THR A 60 -7.43 19.60 -1.89
CA THR A 60 -8.29 20.62 -2.51
C THR A 60 -9.39 21.05 -1.54
N SER A 61 -10.16 22.09 -1.89
CA SER A 61 -11.28 22.56 -1.05
C SER A 61 -12.42 21.55 -0.88
N ILE A 62 -12.53 20.60 -1.80
CA ILE A 62 -13.62 19.60 -1.82
C ILE A 62 -13.15 18.21 -1.45
N GLY A 63 -11.89 17.99 -1.07
CA GLY A 63 -11.31 16.67 -0.80
C GLY A 63 -9.89 16.55 -1.32
N THR A 64 -9.33 15.34 -1.38
CA THR A 64 -7.95 15.10 -1.82
C THR A 64 -7.94 14.23 -3.07
N ALA A 65 -7.30 14.71 -4.13
CA ALA A 65 -7.04 13.93 -5.33
C ALA A 65 -5.67 13.25 -5.22
N ALA A 66 -5.54 12.04 -5.74
CA ALA A 66 -4.28 11.31 -5.77
C ALA A 66 -4.06 10.60 -7.11
N PHE A 67 -2.80 10.42 -7.47
CA PHE A 67 -2.37 9.65 -8.62
C PHE A 67 -1.33 8.61 -8.19
N GLY A 68 -1.32 7.46 -8.86
CA GLY A 68 -0.38 6.38 -8.59
C GLY A 68 0.03 5.67 -9.88
N PHE A 69 1.32 5.38 -9.99
CA PHE A 69 1.88 4.55 -11.02
C PHE A 69 2.70 3.44 -10.36
N HIS A 70 2.53 2.21 -10.83
CA HIS A 70 3.32 1.07 -10.38
C HIS A 70 3.68 0.19 -11.57
N ARG A 71 4.88 -0.36 -11.52
CA ARG A 71 5.35 -1.39 -12.43
C ARG A 71 6.06 -2.48 -11.64
N TYR A 72 5.72 -3.73 -11.97
CA TYR A 72 6.38 -4.93 -11.48
C TYR A 72 6.90 -5.74 -12.66
N GLY A 73 8.06 -6.37 -12.51
CA GLY A 73 8.57 -7.33 -13.49
C GLY A 73 9.62 -6.76 -14.47
N GLY A 74 10.03 -7.60 -15.42
CA GLY A 74 11.01 -7.30 -16.46
C GLY A 74 10.46 -7.40 -17.89
N ASP A 75 11.33 -7.75 -18.83
CA ASP A 75 11.00 -7.77 -20.26
C ASP A 75 10.06 -8.93 -20.64
N LEU A 76 10.26 -10.09 -20.01
CA LEU A 76 9.46 -11.30 -20.29
C LEU A 76 8.08 -11.28 -19.65
N PHE A 77 7.94 -10.55 -18.55
CA PHE A 77 6.71 -10.41 -17.78
C PHE A 77 6.71 -9.08 -17.07
N ASN A 78 5.67 -8.28 -17.27
CA ASN A 78 5.46 -7.11 -16.45
C ASN A 78 3.99 -6.82 -16.20
N GLU A 79 3.73 -6.29 -15.02
CA GLU A 79 2.46 -5.69 -14.65
C GLU A 79 2.64 -4.19 -14.51
N THR A 80 1.69 -3.41 -15.02
CA THR A 80 1.65 -1.96 -14.86
C THR A 80 0.28 -1.58 -14.32
N ARG A 81 0.26 -0.70 -13.32
CA ARG A 81 -0.96 -0.19 -12.70
C ARG A 81 -0.94 1.33 -12.69
N ILE A 82 -1.99 1.92 -13.25
CA ILE A 82 -2.24 3.37 -13.22
C ILE A 82 -3.48 3.60 -12.36
N ARG A 83 -3.39 4.52 -11.40
CA ARG A 83 -4.38 4.69 -10.35
C ARG A 83 -4.75 6.16 -10.20
N PHE A 84 -6.05 6.43 -10.11
CA PHE A 84 -6.61 7.76 -9.82
C PHE A 84 -7.51 7.65 -8.61
N GLY A 85 -7.16 8.38 -7.55
CA GLY A 85 -7.82 8.32 -6.26
C GLY A 85 -8.48 9.63 -5.87
N TYR A 86 -9.53 9.52 -5.09
CA TYR A 86 -10.13 10.64 -4.37
C TYR A 86 -10.53 10.21 -2.97
N ALA A 87 -10.25 11.06 -1.98
CA ALA A 87 -10.62 10.86 -0.59
C ALA A 87 -11.24 12.12 0.01
N ASN A 88 -12.16 11.91 0.95
CA ASN A 88 -12.77 12.99 1.69
C ASN A 88 -13.11 12.53 3.12
N SER A 89 -13.49 13.48 3.96
CA SER A 89 -13.84 13.25 5.35
C SER A 89 -15.11 13.98 5.73
N TRP A 90 -15.92 13.35 6.56
CA TRP A 90 -17.07 13.95 7.21
C TRP A 90 -17.05 13.58 8.69
N ASN A 91 -16.88 14.60 9.55
CA ASN A 91 -16.64 14.41 10.99
C ASN A 91 -15.43 13.47 11.22
N ASN A 92 -15.63 12.38 11.95
CA ASN A 92 -14.60 11.39 12.23
C ASN A 92 -14.49 10.30 11.15
N LEU A 93 -15.37 10.32 10.14
CA LEU A 93 -15.42 9.33 9.07
C LEU A 93 -14.62 9.84 7.88
N LYS A 94 -13.60 9.10 7.45
CA LYS A 94 -12.93 9.31 6.16
C LYS A 94 -13.34 8.20 5.20
N PHE A 95 -13.45 8.54 3.93
CA PHE A 95 -13.80 7.61 2.87
C PHE A 95 -13.05 7.96 1.60
N GLY A 96 -12.88 6.99 0.72
CA GLY A 96 -12.22 7.23 -0.55
C GLY A 96 -12.51 6.13 -1.56
N ALA A 97 -12.23 6.45 -2.82
CA ALA A 97 -12.32 5.52 -3.93
C ALA A 97 -11.12 5.71 -4.86
N VAL A 98 -10.71 4.63 -5.53
CA VAL A 98 -9.64 4.65 -6.52
C VAL A 98 -10.10 3.88 -7.75
N LEU A 99 -9.94 4.49 -8.92
CA LEU A 99 -10.04 3.82 -10.21
C LEU A 99 -8.66 3.32 -10.63
N ASN A 100 -8.60 2.08 -11.09
CA ASN A 100 -7.37 1.38 -11.43
C ASN A 100 -7.44 0.89 -12.87
N TYR A 101 -6.43 1.21 -13.67
CA TYR A 101 -6.15 0.48 -14.91
C TYR A 101 -4.97 -0.44 -14.68
N ASN A 102 -5.22 -1.74 -14.79
CA ASN A 102 -4.21 -2.79 -14.65
C ASN A 102 -3.91 -3.33 -16.04
N HIS A 103 -2.64 -3.43 -16.38
CA HIS A 103 -2.17 -4.01 -17.63
C HIS A 103 -1.11 -5.05 -17.34
N ILE A 104 -1.24 -6.23 -17.94
CA ILE A 104 -0.27 -7.32 -17.87
C ILE A 104 0.28 -7.58 -19.26
N SER A 105 1.59 -7.78 -19.36
CA SER A 105 2.28 -8.09 -20.61
C SER A 105 3.22 -9.25 -20.38
N GLN A 106 3.15 -10.23 -21.28
CA GLN A 106 3.90 -11.48 -21.24
C GLN A 106 4.57 -11.71 -22.59
N ALA A 107 5.73 -12.36 -22.58
CA ALA A 107 6.44 -12.73 -23.79
C ALA A 107 5.57 -13.57 -24.73
N SER A 108 5.90 -13.55 -26.02
CA SER A 108 5.24 -14.40 -27.02
C SER A 108 5.30 -15.88 -26.59
N PRO A 109 4.21 -16.65 -26.72
CA PRO A 109 2.95 -16.33 -27.41
C PRO A 109 1.82 -15.78 -26.50
N TYR A 110 2.08 -15.45 -25.24
CA TYR A 110 1.04 -15.19 -24.23
C TYR A 110 0.36 -13.82 -24.35
N GLY A 111 1.05 -12.81 -24.91
CA GLY A 111 0.47 -11.51 -25.22
C GLY A 111 0.22 -10.61 -24.01
N SER A 112 -0.75 -9.70 -24.10
CA SER A 112 -1.06 -8.70 -23.08
C SER A 112 -2.56 -8.53 -22.87
N GLY A 113 -2.96 -8.08 -21.69
CA GLY A 113 -4.36 -7.84 -21.33
C GLY A 113 -4.51 -6.63 -20.42
N GLY A 114 -5.67 -5.97 -20.50
CA GLY A 114 -6.02 -4.81 -19.68
C GLY A 114 -7.28 -5.07 -18.86
N ALA A 115 -7.37 -4.41 -17.69
CA ALA A 115 -8.51 -4.55 -16.79
C ALA A 115 -8.76 -3.25 -16.00
N LEU A 116 -10.01 -2.78 -15.96
CA LEU A 116 -10.43 -1.60 -15.20
C LEU A 116 -11.04 -2.01 -13.86
N GLY A 117 -10.35 -1.71 -12.76
CA GLY A 117 -10.77 -2.01 -11.40
C GLY A 117 -11.20 -0.78 -10.61
N MET A 118 -11.91 -1.01 -9.52
CA MET A 118 -12.27 0.02 -8.54
C MET A 118 -12.01 -0.48 -7.12
N ASP A 119 -11.35 0.35 -6.32
CA ASP A 119 -11.13 0.13 -4.89
C ASP A 119 -11.91 1.16 -4.10
N VAL A 120 -12.42 0.76 -2.94
CA VAL A 120 -13.11 1.65 -2.00
C VAL A 120 -12.60 1.44 -0.59
N GLY A 121 -12.66 2.51 0.19
CA GLY A 121 -12.12 2.54 1.54
C GLY A 121 -12.95 3.38 2.48
N ILE A 122 -12.94 3.02 3.74
CA ILE A 122 -13.50 3.80 4.85
C ILE A 122 -12.61 3.68 6.08
N THR A 123 -12.51 4.73 6.87
CA THR A 123 -11.90 4.69 8.20
C THR A 123 -12.61 5.64 9.16
N THR A 124 -12.66 5.27 10.43
CA THR A 124 -13.25 6.11 11.48
C THR A 124 -12.39 6.11 12.73
N MET A 125 -12.34 7.24 13.41
CA MET A 125 -11.70 7.36 14.73
C MET A 125 -12.71 6.96 15.81
N LEU A 126 -12.43 5.85 16.50
CA LEU A 126 -13.28 5.37 17.59
C LEU A 126 -13.05 6.16 18.88
N THR A 127 -11.78 6.42 19.18
CA THR A 127 -11.35 7.25 20.31
C THR A 127 -10.01 7.88 19.95
N ARG A 128 -9.53 8.81 20.77
CA ARG A 128 -8.26 9.52 20.51
C ARG A 128 -7.13 8.52 20.30
N GLY A 129 -6.53 8.56 19.10
CA GLY A 129 -5.42 7.69 18.72
C GLY A 129 -5.80 6.31 18.21
N LEU A 130 -7.07 5.88 18.30
CA LEU A 130 -7.54 4.58 17.82
C LEU A 130 -8.45 4.75 16.59
N TRP A 131 -8.00 4.21 15.47
CA TRP A 131 -8.70 4.19 14.20
C TRP A 131 -9.08 2.77 13.81
N LEU A 132 -10.28 2.61 13.26
CA LEU A 132 -10.66 1.43 12.50
C LEU A 132 -10.72 1.77 11.02
N GLY A 133 -10.33 0.83 10.17
CA GLY A 133 -10.38 0.95 8.73
C GLY A 133 -10.98 -0.30 8.10
N ALA A 134 -11.65 -0.13 6.98
CA ALA A 134 -12.02 -1.23 6.10
C ALA A 134 -11.80 -0.81 4.65
N LYS A 135 -11.47 -1.78 3.80
CA LYS A 135 -11.32 -1.57 2.36
C LYS A 135 -11.79 -2.78 1.57
N ALA A 136 -12.20 -2.51 0.33
CA ALA A 136 -12.45 -3.51 -0.68
C ALA A 136 -11.62 -3.17 -1.93
N THR A 137 -10.76 -4.09 -2.36
CA THR A 137 -9.95 -3.96 -3.57
C THR A 137 -10.62 -4.73 -4.70
N ASN A 138 -10.65 -4.13 -5.90
CA ASN A 138 -11.27 -4.69 -7.09
C ASN A 138 -12.75 -5.06 -6.88
N LEU A 139 -13.52 -4.12 -6.31
CA LEU A 139 -14.93 -4.29 -5.97
C LEU A 139 -15.79 -4.74 -7.15
N ASN A 140 -15.45 -4.28 -8.35
CA ASN A 140 -16.15 -4.59 -9.61
C ASN A 140 -15.70 -5.90 -10.28
N GLN A 141 -14.85 -6.70 -9.64
CA GLN A 141 -14.39 -8.02 -10.14
C GLN A 141 -13.81 -7.95 -11.57
N PRO A 142 -12.84 -7.08 -11.82
CA PRO A 142 -12.29 -6.91 -13.16
C PRO A 142 -11.52 -8.16 -13.59
N SER A 143 -11.56 -8.46 -14.87
CA SER A 143 -10.78 -9.51 -15.52
C SER A 143 -9.86 -8.92 -16.58
N TYR A 144 -8.71 -9.55 -16.78
CA TYR A 144 -7.89 -9.29 -17.95
C TYR A 144 -8.58 -9.87 -19.17
N ASP A 145 -8.76 -9.02 -20.18
CA ASP A 145 -9.22 -9.43 -21.49
C ASP A 145 -8.04 -9.99 -22.29
N PHE A 146 -7.89 -11.32 -22.31
CA PHE A 146 -6.99 -12.02 -23.22
C PHE A 146 -7.80 -12.68 -24.34
N ALA A 147 -7.19 -12.82 -25.52
CA ALA A 147 -7.85 -13.42 -26.69
C ALA A 147 -8.36 -14.87 -26.50
N ALA A 148 -7.90 -15.59 -25.47
CA ALA A 148 -8.20 -17.01 -25.28
C ALA A 148 -8.83 -17.37 -23.92
N ASN A 149 -8.71 -16.53 -22.89
CA ASN A 149 -9.21 -16.81 -21.53
C ASN A 149 -9.41 -15.50 -20.75
N GLU A 150 -10.40 -15.46 -19.87
CA GLU A 150 -10.53 -14.39 -18.89
C GLU A 150 -9.82 -14.78 -17.59
N GLU A 151 -8.97 -13.88 -17.07
CA GLU A 151 -8.36 -14.05 -15.75
C GLU A 151 -8.82 -12.94 -14.82
N SER A 152 -9.60 -13.28 -13.79
CA SER A 152 -10.06 -12.32 -12.78
C SER A 152 -8.92 -11.84 -11.89
N LEU A 153 -8.87 -10.53 -11.64
CA LEU A 153 -7.94 -9.95 -10.69
C LEU A 153 -8.29 -10.34 -9.25
N SER A 154 -7.29 -10.30 -8.36
CA SER A 154 -7.49 -10.52 -6.93
C SER A 154 -8.55 -9.61 -6.36
N ARG A 155 -9.47 -10.16 -5.59
CA ARG A 155 -10.42 -9.40 -4.80
C ARG A 155 -10.11 -9.60 -3.33
N GLU A 156 -9.88 -8.49 -2.64
CA GLU A 156 -9.45 -8.46 -1.25
C GLU A 156 -10.45 -7.65 -0.43
N LEU A 157 -10.87 -8.19 0.71
CA LEU A 157 -11.52 -7.45 1.78
C LEU A 157 -10.56 -7.38 2.96
N ALA A 158 -10.38 -6.19 3.53
CA ALA A 158 -9.56 -6.02 4.72
C ALA A 158 -10.28 -5.17 5.75
N ILE A 159 -10.07 -5.52 7.02
CA ILE A 159 -10.44 -4.72 8.18
C ILE A 159 -9.17 -4.56 8.99
N GLY A 160 -8.90 -3.36 9.48
CA GLY A 160 -7.71 -3.09 10.27
C GLY A 160 -7.95 -2.09 11.37
N LEU A 161 -6.99 -2.00 12.26
CA LEU A 161 -6.91 -1.01 13.32
C LEU A 161 -5.54 -0.37 13.34
N SER A 162 -5.53 0.89 13.74
CA SER A 162 -4.34 1.68 13.99
C SER A 162 -4.47 2.31 15.36
N TYR A 163 -3.47 2.12 16.22
CA TYR A 163 -3.50 2.62 17.58
C TYR A 163 -2.19 3.30 17.97
N ASN A 164 -2.26 4.61 18.22
CA ASN A 164 -1.17 5.35 18.85
C ASN A 164 -1.13 4.97 20.34
N LEU A 165 -0.19 4.10 20.72
CA LEU A 165 0.02 3.67 22.10
C LEU A 165 0.44 4.85 22.97
N ASP A 166 1.32 5.69 22.42
CA ASP A 166 1.70 7.00 22.93
C ASP A 166 2.16 7.90 21.77
N GLU A 167 2.85 9.02 22.06
CA GLU A 167 3.38 9.94 21.04
C GLU A 167 4.58 9.38 20.24
N ASN A 168 5.18 8.28 20.72
CA ASN A 168 6.39 7.66 20.18
C ASN A 168 6.13 6.26 19.60
N ALA A 169 4.95 5.67 19.79
CA ALA A 169 4.67 4.30 19.38
C ALA A 169 3.30 4.15 18.70
N LEU A 170 3.33 3.54 17.51
CA LEU A 170 2.16 3.20 16.72
C LEU A 170 2.08 1.68 16.55
N PHE A 171 0.90 1.12 16.83
CA PHE A 171 0.57 -0.28 16.58
C PHE A 171 -0.45 -0.41 15.46
N LEU A 172 -0.24 -1.38 14.57
CA LEU A 172 -1.10 -1.67 13.42
C LEU A 172 -1.44 -3.15 13.37
N PHE A 173 -2.68 -3.45 13.00
CA PHE A 173 -3.13 -4.82 12.77
C PHE A 173 -4.23 -4.88 11.71
N ASP A 174 -4.07 -5.76 10.74
CA ASP A 174 -5.06 -6.01 9.69
C ASP A 174 -5.43 -7.49 9.63
N ILE A 175 -6.72 -7.74 9.39
CA ILE A 175 -7.29 -9.02 8.97
C ILE A 175 -7.67 -8.88 7.51
N VAL A 176 -7.13 -9.76 6.68
CA VAL A 176 -7.25 -9.68 5.23
C VAL A 176 -7.80 -10.98 4.68
N LYS A 177 -8.84 -10.89 3.87
CA LYS A 177 -9.42 -12.01 3.15
C LYS A 177 -9.33 -11.75 1.67
N ASP A 178 -8.41 -12.44 1.01
CA ASP A 178 -8.48 -12.65 -0.43
C ASP A 178 -9.49 -13.76 -0.72
N VAL A 179 -10.29 -13.61 -1.78
CA VAL A 179 -11.27 -14.62 -2.18
C VAL A 179 -10.60 -15.97 -2.48
N ARG A 180 -9.36 -15.96 -2.98
CA ARG A 180 -8.63 -17.15 -3.44
C ARG A 180 -7.79 -17.83 -2.35
N PHE A 181 -7.46 -17.12 -1.28
CA PHE A 181 -6.52 -17.58 -0.25
C PHE A 181 -7.17 -17.65 1.15
N PRO A 182 -6.56 -18.35 2.12
CA PRO A 182 -6.97 -18.27 3.52
C PRO A 182 -6.95 -16.84 4.07
N VAL A 183 -7.52 -16.65 5.25
CA VAL A 183 -7.42 -15.36 5.95
C VAL A 183 -5.96 -15.11 6.33
N ALA A 184 -5.45 -13.94 5.98
CA ALA A 184 -4.14 -13.45 6.34
C ALA A 184 -4.27 -12.43 7.48
N TYR A 185 -3.36 -12.52 8.43
CA TYR A 185 -3.14 -11.55 9.49
C TYR A 185 -1.86 -10.78 9.22
N ARG A 186 -1.91 -9.46 9.38
CA ARG A 186 -0.76 -8.57 9.23
C ARG A 186 -0.66 -7.71 10.48
N GLY A 187 0.55 -7.50 10.98
CA GLY A 187 0.77 -6.68 12.15
C GLY A 187 2.12 -5.97 12.11
N GLY A 188 2.18 -4.81 12.74
CA GLY A 188 3.42 -4.04 12.80
C GLY A 188 3.42 -3.00 13.90
N ILE A 189 4.63 -2.59 14.26
CA ILE A 189 4.89 -1.54 15.24
C ILE A 189 5.88 -0.56 14.63
N GLU A 190 5.61 0.73 14.79
CA GLU A 190 6.57 1.81 14.59
C GLU A 190 6.91 2.43 15.95
N VAL A 191 8.19 2.68 16.18
CA VAL A 191 8.70 3.38 17.37
C VAL A 191 9.61 4.52 16.94
N LYS A 192 9.36 5.71 17.48
CA LYS A 192 10.27 6.84 17.40
C LYS A 192 11.45 6.59 18.34
N VAL A 193 12.61 6.32 17.74
CA VAL A 193 13.84 5.98 18.48
C VAL A 193 14.48 7.24 19.04
N VAL A 194 14.57 8.27 18.19
CA VAL A 194 14.97 9.65 18.54
C VAL A 194 14.16 10.61 17.69
N GLU A 195 14.32 11.91 17.90
CA GLU A 195 13.71 12.91 17.03
C GLU A 195 14.01 12.60 15.56
N ASN A 196 12.99 12.62 14.72
CA ASN A 196 13.04 12.34 13.29
C ASN A 196 13.41 10.90 12.87
N LEU A 197 13.83 10.02 13.79
CA LEU A 197 14.20 8.64 13.45
C LEU A 197 13.19 7.62 13.98
N LYS A 198 12.65 6.81 13.07
CA LYS A 198 11.66 5.77 13.34
C LYS A 198 12.22 4.39 13.04
N GLY A 199 12.03 3.45 13.96
CA GLY A 199 12.28 2.03 13.76
C GLY A 199 10.95 1.29 13.57
N ARG A 200 10.92 0.31 12.67
CA ARG A 200 9.71 -0.45 12.34
C ARG A 200 9.98 -1.93 12.29
N VAL A 201 9.02 -2.72 12.75
CA VAL A 201 9.00 -4.17 12.61
C VAL A 201 7.59 -4.63 12.25
N GLY A 202 7.49 -5.75 11.54
CA GLY A 202 6.20 -6.30 11.15
C GLY A 202 6.26 -7.78 10.78
N VAL A 203 5.07 -8.37 10.78
CA VAL A 203 4.85 -9.79 10.49
C VAL A 203 3.60 -9.95 9.65
N THR A 204 3.61 -10.91 8.74
CA THR A 204 2.44 -11.36 7.99
C THR A 204 2.30 -12.86 8.08
N THR A 205 1.06 -13.33 7.94
CA THR A 205 0.73 -14.73 7.67
C THR A 205 0.12 -14.82 6.28
N GLU A 206 0.29 -15.97 5.61
CA GLU A 206 -0.24 -16.23 4.26
C GLU A 206 0.15 -15.15 3.22
N PRO A 207 1.46 -15.01 2.88
CA PRO A 207 2.58 -15.84 3.33
C PRO A 207 3.23 -15.35 4.64
N ASN A 208 3.98 -16.26 5.28
CA ASN A 208 4.81 -15.93 6.44
C ASN A 208 5.98 -15.04 6.04
N THR A 209 5.92 -13.78 6.42
CA THR A 209 7.02 -12.83 6.23
C THR A 209 7.32 -12.05 7.49
N TYR A 210 8.58 -11.67 7.64
CA TYR A 210 9.06 -10.77 8.69
C TYR A 210 9.67 -9.56 8.03
N SER A 211 9.34 -8.37 8.51
CA SER A 211 9.85 -7.12 7.98
C SER A 211 10.47 -6.29 9.08
N PHE A 212 11.51 -5.54 8.72
CA PHE A 212 12.05 -4.47 9.55
C PHE A 212 12.46 -3.30 8.68
N GLY A 213 12.47 -2.11 9.26
CA GLY A 213 12.83 -0.90 8.54
C GLY A 213 13.19 0.26 9.44
N VAL A 214 13.80 1.26 8.83
CA VAL A 214 14.17 2.52 9.46
C VAL A 214 13.73 3.67 8.58
N GLY A 215 13.17 4.70 9.20
CA GLY A 215 12.73 5.92 8.53
C GLY A 215 13.36 7.14 9.15
N TYR A 216 13.78 8.09 8.33
CA TYR A 216 14.19 9.42 8.77
C TYR A 216 13.25 10.47 8.17
N GLU A 217 12.67 11.30 9.03
CA GLU A 217 11.68 12.32 8.69
C GLU A 217 12.26 13.72 8.86
N ALA A 218 12.29 14.50 7.79
CA ALA A 218 12.59 15.92 7.80
C ALA A 218 11.33 16.72 7.45
N THR A 219 11.39 18.05 7.60
CA THR A 219 10.24 18.94 7.35
C THR A 219 9.61 18.79 5.95
N LEU A 220 10.45 18.53 4.93
CA LEU A 220 10.03 18.51 3.51
C LEU A 220 10.25 17.15 2.84
N TRP A 221 10.85 16.18 3.52
CA TRP A 221 11.12 14.87 2.94
C TRP A 221 11.22 13.78 4.00
N GLU A 222 11.00 12.54 3.59
CA GLU A 222 11.18 11.36 4.41
C GLU A 222 11.89 10.27 3.59
N ALA A 223 12.84 9.59 4.19
CA ALA A 223 13.53 8.46 3.57
C ALA A 223 13.34 7.20 4.42
N ASN A 224 12.96 6.11 3.77
CA ASN A 224 12.62 4.85 4.41
C ASN A 224 13.40 3.70 3.77
N LEU A 225 14.05 2.89 4.59
CA LEU A 225 14.66 1.62 4.19
C LEU A 225 13.87 0.47 4.80
N VAL A 226 13.69 -0.59 4.03
CA VAL A 226 12.95 -1.78 4.45
C VAL A 226 13.65 -3.03 3.97
N PHE A 227 13.60 -4.07 4.81
CA PHE A 227 13.98 -5.42 4.46
C PHE A 227 12.83 -6.34 4.86
N GLN A 228 12.20 -6.96 3.87
CA GLN A 228 11.25 -8.05 4.11
C GLN A 228 11.97 -9.37 3.89
N ARG A 229 11.71 -10.36 4.74
CA ARG A 229 12.17 -11.73 4.57
C ARG A 229 10.96 -12.65 4.45
N HIS A 230 10.84 -13.31 3.31
CA HIS A 230 9.93 -14.43 3.14
C HIS A 230 10.58 -15.69 3.73
N GLU A 231 9.79 -16.53 4.41
CA GLU A 231 10.28 -17.71 5.13
C GLU A 231 11.19 -18.60 4.26
N THR A 232 10.75 -18.88 3.03
CA THR A 232 11.46 -19.71 2.04
C THR A 232 12.26 -18.92 0.99
N LEU A 233 11.69 -17.85 0.41
CA LEU A 233 12.26 -17.18 -0.76
C LEU A 233 13.39 -16.18 -0.43
N GLY A 234 13.58 -15.81 0.84
CA GLY A 234 14.69 -14.96 1.27
C GLY A 234 14.33 -13.47 1.34
N PHE A 235 15.34 -12.61 1.16
CA PHE A 235 15.26 -11.18 1.46
C PHE A 235 14.87 -10.31 0.26
N SER A 236 14.02 -9.33 0.52
CA SER A 236 13.59 -8.30 -0.41
C SER A 236 13.91 -6.92 0.17
N PRO A 237 15.07 -6.32 -0.18
CA PRO A 237 15.41 -4.97 0.22
C PRO A 237 14.62 -3.93 -0.59
N GLY A 238 14.23 -2.84 0.06
CA GLY A 238 13.49 -1.76 -0.57
C GLY A 238 13.80 -0.40 0.03
N ILE A 239 13.47 0.63 -0.73
CA ILE A 239 13.64 2.04 -0.38
C ILE A 239 12.39 2.83 -0.76
N GLY A 240 12.01 3.77 0.09
CA GLY A 240 10.95 4.74 -0.15
C GLY A 240 11.44 6.16 0.12
N LEU A 241 11.06 7.10 -0.75
CA LEU A 241 11.33 8.53 -0.58
C LEU A 241 10.01 9.28 -0.71
N ASN A 242 9.67 10.10 0.28
CA ASN A 242 8.49 10.95 0.27
C ASN A 242 8.94 12.41 0.29
N PHE A 243 8.26 13.29 -0.46
CA PHE A 243 8.51 14.73 -0.51
C PHE A 243 7.21 15.48 -0.25
N PHE A 244 7.27 16.57 0.52
CA PHE A 244 6.11 17.33 0.99
C PHE A 244 6.19 18.81 0.59
N PHE A 245 5.05 19.40 0.23
CA PHE A 245 4.93 20.78 -0.24
C PHE A 245 3.68 21.48 0.32
#